data_AF-T1H421-F1
#
_entry.id   AF-T1H421-F1
#
_cell.length_a   1.000
_cell.length_b   1.000
_cell.length_c   1.000
_cell.angle_alpha   90.00
_cell.angle_beta   90.00
_cell.angle_gamma   90.00
#
_symmetry.space_group_name_H-M   'P 1'
#
loop_
_entity.id
_entity.type
_entity.pdbx_description
1 polymer ?
#
loop_
_entity_poly.entity_id
_entity_poly.type
_entity_poly.pdbx_seq_one_letter_code
_entity_poly.pdbx_strand_id
1 'polypeptide(L)'
;MDEQAFKGLSNLEILTLNNNNLTTMPHNVFNGLGRLRALRLSENPLACDCHLSWLSRFLRNTPRSAQHTKCQSPSQLKGQNVAELHDADFKCSG
;
A
#
# COMPACT_ATOMS: atom_id res chain seq x y z
N MET A 1 -3.87 -1.14 11.31
CA MET A 1 -3.78 0.33 11.20
C MET A 1 -5.19 0.88 11.21
N ASP A 2 -5.44 1.96 11.93
CA ASP A 2 -6.77 2.60 12.02
C ASP A 2 -7.10 3.39 10.76
N GLU A 3 -8.35 3.38 10.31
CA GLU A 3 -8.83 4.13 9.14
C GLU A 3 -8.73 5.65 9.33
N GLN A 4 -8.72 6.12 10.58
CA GLN A 4 -8.66 7.54 10.92
C GLN A 4 -7.24 8.03 11.21
N ALA A 5 -6.22 7.17 11.03
CA ALA A 5 -4.83 7.47 11.38
C ALA A 5 -4.29 8.77 10.74
N PHE A 6 -4.78 9.14 9.55
CA PHE A 6 -4.35 10.34 8.82
C PHE A 6 -5.47 11.36 8.60
N LYS A 7 -6.59 11.22 9.32
CA LYS A 7 -7.73 12.14 9.19
C LYS A 7 -7.31 13.56 9.58
N GLY A 8 -7.69 14.53 8.75
CA GLY A 8 -7.38 15.95 8.98
C GLY A 8 -6.03 16.43 8.43
N LEU A 9 -5.16 15.52 7.94
CA LEU A 9 -3.87 15.86 7.34
C LEU A 9 -4.00 16.23 5.84
N SER A 10 -4.93 17.11 5.49
CA SER A 10 -5.27 17.46 4.09
C SER A 10 -4.13 18.10 3.29
N ASN A 11 -3.14 18.68 3.98
CA ASN A 11 -1.95 19.29 3.39
C ASN A 11 -0.74 18.35 3.33
N LEU A 12 -0.87 17.09 3.73
CA LEU A 12 0.25 16.15 3.75
C LEU A 12 0.70 15.82 2.32
N GLU A 13 1.95 16.11 2.00
CA GLU A 13 2.53 15.83 0.67
C GLU A 13 3.39 14.56 0.64
N ILE A 14 4.03 14.23 1.76
CA ILE A 14 4.95 13.09 1.86
C ILE A 14 4.60 12.29 3.12
N LEU A 15 4.33 11.01 2.95
CA LEU A 15 4.11 10.05 4.03
C LEU A 15 5.15 8.93 3.95
N THR A 16 5.94 8.77 5.00
CA THR A 16 6.95 7.70 5.09
C THR A 16 6.58 6.75 6.22
N LEU A 17 6.33 5.49 5.87
CA LEU A 17 6.01 4.40 6.79
C LEU A 17 6.95 3.20 6.56
N ASN A 18 8.14 3.45 6.02
CA ASN A 18 9.16 2.43 5.80
C ASN A 18 9.53 1.71 7.10
N ASN A 19 9.97 0.45 6.99
CA ASN A 19 10.50 -0.32 8.12
C ASN A 19 9.53 -0.42 9.30
N ASN A 20 8.25 -0.57 9.00
CA ASN A 20 7.22 -0.87 10.00
C ASN A 20 6.75 -2.32 9.84
N ASN A 21 5.88 -2.75 10.74
CA ASN A 21 5.29 -4.10 10.72
C ASN A 21 3.91 -4.10 10.04
N LEU A 22 3.73 -3.33 8.97
CA LEU A 22 2.45 -3.25 8.26
C LEU A 22 2.28 -4.49 7.37
N THR A 23 1.25 -5.29 7.69
CA THR A 23 0.85 -6.44 6.87
C THR A 23 -0.27 -6.11 5.91
N THR A 24 -1.19 -5.22 6.33
CA THR A 24 -2.31 -4.76 5.51
C THR A 24 -2.67 -3.32 5.88
N MET A 25 -3.47 -2.68 5.04
CA MET A 25 -3.97 -1.33 5.26
C MET A 25 -5.43 -1.22 4.77
N PRO A 26 -6.31 -0.53 5.52
CA PRO A 26 -7.67 -0.27 5.08
C PRO A 26 -7.69 0.53 3.78
N HIS A 27 -8.64 0.23 2.89
CA HIS A 27 -8.78 0.88 1.58
C HIS A 27 -8.91 2.40 1.65
N ASN A 28 -9.50 2.91 2.73
CA ASN A 28 -9.82 4.31 2.94
C ASN A 28 -8.80 5.06 3.80
N VAL A 29 -7.70 4.44 4.22
CA VAL A 29 -6.79 5.07 5.19
C VAL A 29 -6.08 6.33 4.66
N PHE A 30 -5.96 6.45 3.34
CA PHE A 30 -5.41 7.64 2.67
C PHE A 30 -6.49 8.61 2.17
N ASN A 31 -7.76 8.39 2.51
CA ASN A 31 -8.83 9.31 2.13
C ASN A 31 -8.61 10.68 2.77
N GLY A 32 -8.84 11.73 1.98
CA GLY A 32 -8.63 13.12 2.41
C GLY A 32 -7.19 13.63 2.27
N LEU A 33 -6.22 12.77 1.90
CA LEU A 33 -4.85 13.17 1.61
C LEU A 33 -4.70 13.67 0.16
N GLY A 34 -5.52 14.65 -0.24
CA GLY A 34 -5.59 15.13 -1.63
C GLY A 34 -4.31 15.78 -2.16
N ARG A 35 -3.37 16.14 -1.27
CA ARG A 35 -2.06 16.68 -1.62
C ARG A 35 -0.92 15.66 -1.57
N LEU A 36 -1.20 14.39 -1.29
CA LEU A 36 -0.15 13.37 -1.15
C LEU A 36 0.51 13.09 -2.51
N ARG A 37 1.84 13.27 -2.57
CA ARG A 37 2.66 13.09 -3.77
C ARG A 37 3.65 11.95 -3.64
N ALA A 38 4.03 11.61 -2.41
CA ALA A 38 4.96 10.52 -2.12
C ALA A 38 4.49 9.72 -0.91
N LEU A 39 4.45 8.40 -1.09
CA LEU A 39 4.15 7.41 -0.07
C LEU A 39 5.30 6.39 -0.09
N ARG A 40 5.91 6.13 1.07
CA ARG A 40 7.00 5.16 1.17
C ARG A 40 6.58 4.05 2.13
N LEU A 41 6.53 2.83 1.63
CA LEU A 41 6.10 1.63 2.36
C LEU A 41 7.14 0.49 2.30
N SER A 42 8.37 0.78 1.89
CA SER A 42 9.41 -0.25 1.77
C SER A 42 9.70 -0.92 3.11
N GLU A 43 10.20 -2.15 3.07
CA GLU A 43 10.53 -2.91 4.28
C GLU A 43 9.33 -3.12 5.23
N ASN A 44 8.12 -3.30 4.68
CA ASN A 44 6.95 -3.75 5.43
C ASN A 44 6.55 -5.17 4.98
N PRO A 45 6.10 -6.04 5.89
CA PRO A 45 5.71 -7.41 5.58
C PRO A 45 4.31 -7.49 4.94
N LEU A 46 4.09 -6.78 3.82
CA LEU A 46 2.78 -6.66 3.17
C LEU A 46 2.26 -8.02 2.67
N ALA A 47 1.02 -8.32 3.07
CA ALA A 47 0.25 -9.45 2.59
C ALA A 47 -0.57 -9.01 1.38
N CYS A 48 -0.12 -9.41 0.19
CA CYS A 48 -0.76 -9.14 -1.08
C CYS A 48 -1.91 -10.12 -1.35
N ASP A 49 -2.91 -10.08 -0.48
CA ASP A 49 -4.19 -10.79 -0.64
C ASP A 49 -5.26 -9.86 -1.23
N CYS A 50 -6.50 -10.35 -1.34
CA CYS A 50 -7.60 -9.57 -1.90
C CYS A 50 -7.85 -8.24 -1.17
N HIS A 51 -7.55 -8.14 0.13
CA HIS A 51 -7.73 -6.92 0.93
C HIS A 51 -6.73 -5.82 0.57
N LEU A 52 -5.56 -6.17 0.01
CA LEU A 52 -4.53 -5.20 -0.37
C LEU A 52 -4.55 -4.83 -1.86
N SER A 53 -5.44 -5.44 -2.65
CA SER A 53 -5.55 -5.20 -4.10
C SER A 53 -5.64 -3.73 -4.48
N TRP A 54 -6.35 -2.93 -3.69
CA TRP A 54 -6.51 -1.49 -3.90
C TRP A 54 -5.18 -0.72 -3.88
N LEU A 55 -4.21 -1.18 -3.07
CA LEU A 55 -2.93 -0.51 -2.91
C LEU A 55 -2.15 -0.55 -4.22
N SER A 56 -2.28 -1.64 -5.00
CA SER A 56 -1.68 -1.75 -6.34
C SER A 56 -2.15 -0.61 -7.25
N ARG A 57 -3.47 -0.37 -7.31
CA ARG A 57 -4.10 0.70 -8.09
C ARG A 57 -3.65 2.07 -7.61
N PHE A 58 -3.61 2.26 -6.29
CA PHE A 58 -3.15 3.52 -5.69
C PHE A 58 -1.70 3.82 -6.05
N LEU A 59 -0.81 2.83 -5.94
CA LEU A 59 0.62 3.00 -6.22
C LEU A 59 0.92 3.19 -7.71
N ARG A 60 0.16 2.57 -8.63
CA ARG A 60 0.29 2.82 -10.08
C ARG A 60 0.10 4.29 -10.44
N ASN A 61 -0.87 4.95 -9.80
CA ASN A 61 -1.13 6.37 -10.00
C ASN A 61 -0.13 7.29 -9.28
N THR A 62 0.78 6.71 -8.48
CA THR A 62 1.78 7.44 -7.70
C THR A 62 3.19 6.85 -7.91
N PRO A 63 3.79 6.97 -9.12
CA PRO A 63 4.95 6.15 -9.51
C PRO A 63 6.19 6.33 -8.63
N ARG A 64 6.41 7.54 -8.09
CA ARG A 64 7.51 7.82 -7.15
C ARG A 64 7.41 7.02 -5.84
N SER A 65 6.21 6.55 -5.50
CA SER A 65 5.88 5.80 -4.28
C SER A 65 5.93 4.28 -4.46
N ALA A 66 5.89 3.81 -5.71
CA ALA A 66 5.73 2.41 -6.04
C ALA A 66 7.02 1.58 -5.96
N GLN A 67 8.17 2.17 -6.31
CA GLN A 67 9.35 1.41 -6.75
C GLN A 67 9.97 0.44 -5.73
N HIS A 68 9.66 0.59 -4.44
CA HIS A 68 10.26 -0.21 -3.37
C HIS A 68 9.23 -0.91 -2.48
N THR A 69 7.96 -0.87 -2.88
CA THR A 69 6.88 -1.51 -2.12
C THR A 69 6.67 -2.91 -2.67
N LYS A 70 7.13 -3.93 -1.93
CA LYS A 70 7.10 -5.33 -2.36
C LYS A 70 6.19 -6.16 -1.46
N CYS A 71 5.60 -7.20 -2.03
CA CYS A 71 4.85 -8.20 -1.27
C CYS A 71 5.80 -9.07 -0.45
N GLN A 72 5.42 -9.39 0.78
CA GLN A 72 6.09 -10.37 1.63
C GLN A 72 5.36 -11.71 1.65
N SER A 73 4.04 -11.68 1.47
CA SER A 73 3.17 -12.85 1.33
C SER A 73 2.05 -12.54 0.31
N PRO A 74 1.34 -13.55 -0.23
CA PRO A 74 1.64 -14.99 -0.12
C PRO A 74 2.96 -15.35 -0.85
N SER A 75 3.44 -16.59 -0.69
CA SER A 75 4.76 -17.02 -1.20
C SER A 75 4.90 -16.86 -2.72
N GLN A 76 3.80 -16.99 -3.45
CA GLN A 76 3.73 -16.82 -4.91
C GLN A 76 4.00 -15.37 -5.35
N LEU A 77 3.63 -14.39 -4.52
CA LEU A 77 3.81 -12.97 -4.82
C LEU A 77 5.01 -12.37 -4.08
N LYS A 78 5.68 -13.13 -3.21
CA LYS A 78 6.80 -12.64 -2.42
C LYS A 78 7.89 -12.03 -3.30
N GLY A 79 8.29 -10.80 -2.98
CA GLY A 79 9.29 -10.02 -3.71
C GLY A 79 8.77 -9.25 -4.93
N GLN A 80 7.53 -9.52 -5.38
CA GLN A 80 6.91 -8.77 -6.48
C GLN A 80 6.60 -7.34 -6.06
N ASN A 81 6.75 -6.40 -6.99
CA ASN A 81 6.38 -5.01 -6.77
C ASN A 81 4.86 -4.86 -6.75
N VAL A 82 4.32 -4.31 -5.67
CA VAL A 82 2.86 -4.17 -5.46
C VAL A 82 2.20 -3.38 -6.60
N ALA A 83 2.89 -2.38 -7.17
CA ALA A 83 2.32 -1.57 -8.25
C ALA A 83 2.23 -2.30 -9.59
N GLU A 84 3.03 -3.36 -9.79
CA GLU A 84 3.06 -4.14 -11.04
C GLU A 84 1.99 -5.24 -11.08
N LEU A 85 1.42 -5.59 -9.92
CA LEU A 85 0.38 -6.61 -9.79
C LEU A 85 -1.01 -6.08 -10.14
N HIS A 86 -1.84 -6.90 -10.76
CA HIS A 86 -3.22 -6.58 -11.10
C HIS A 86 -4.19 -7.15 -10.07
N ASP A 87 -5.40 -6.59 -9.97
CA ASP A 87 -6.45 -7.03 -9.03
C ASP A 87 -6.70 -8.55 -9.08
N ALA A 88 -6.51 -9.19 -10.25
CA ALA A 88 -6.67 -10.63 -10.40
C ALA A 88 -5.61 -11.47 -9.65
N ASP A 89 -4.42 -10.93 -9.41
CA ASP A 89 -3.32 -11.61 -8.71
C ASP A 89 -3.57 -11.71 -7.20
N PHE A 90 -4.37 -10.78 -6.65
CA PHE A 90 -4.69 -10.70 -5.24
C PHE A 90 -5.85 -11.64 -4.89
N LYS A 91 -5.55 -12.74 -4.19
CA LYS A 91 -6.53 -13.76 -3.78
C LYS A 91 -6.59 -13.88 -2.26
N CYS A 92 -7.79 -14.07 -1.73
CA CYS A 92 -8.00 -14.50 -0.35
C CYS A 92 -8.33 -15.99 -0.33
N SER A 93 -7.74 -16.71 0.62
CA SER A 93 -8.22 -18.05 0.99
C SER A 93 -9.55 -17.83 1.72
N GLY A 94 -10.65 -18.28 1.12
CA GLY A 94 -11.96 -18.27 1.79
C GLY A 94 -12.00 -19.18 3.01
#